data_AF-A0A534VQ69-F1
#
_entry.id   AF-A0A534VQ69-F1
#
_cell.length_a   1.000
_cell.length_b   1.000
_cell.length_c   1.000
_cell.angle_alpha   90.00
_cell.angle_beta   90.00
_cell.angle_gamma   90.00
#
_symmetry.space_group_name_H-M   'P 1'
#
loop_
_entity.id
_entity.type
_entity.pdbx_description
1 polymer ?
#
loop_
_entity_poly.entity_id
_entity_poly.type
_entity_poly.pdbx_seq_one_letter_code
_entity_poly.pdbx_strand_id
1 'polypeptide(L)'
;MAIVKASEDWWALWIGLLVFALSLCTLAGADLLGWGVTTQVWLSPAKALAPVSKAYAALPGVASLALTYLFLLAIMTGGAAALGLDAKRFAAGFSVILWASYLCWLAGNNAYVAATPDKRAAFGIGWSLSLTGEAGFIVALAAGLAIGNFLPGVARWLGEATRPEWYVKIAIVVLGGALGVQAAGARGLATAVLFRGFAAIVE
;
A
#
# COMPACT_ATOMS: atom_id res chain seq x y z
N MET A 1 8.41 -33.75 -16.36
CA MET A 1 8.52 -32.37 -15.86
C MET A 1 7.28 -32.09 -15.02
N ALA A 2 7.36 -32.28 -13.71
CA ALA A 2 6.23 -32.02 -12.83
C ALA A 2 6.00 -30.51 -12.82
N ILE A 3 4.86 -30.07 -13.38
CA ILE A 3 4.38 -28.71 -13.15
C ILE A 3 4.12 -28.64 -11.66
N VAL A 4 5.03 -28.01 -10.91
CA VAL A 4 4.83 -27.69 -9.50
C VAL A 4 3.51 -26.94 -9.45
N LYS A 5 2.49 -27.54 -8.81
CA LYS A 5 1.23 -26.87 -8.53
C LYS A 5 1.62 -25.66 -7.68
N ALA A 6 1.61 -24.46 -8.28
CA ALA A 6 2.14 -23.27 -7.62
C ALA A 6 1.36 -23.05 -6.32
N SER A 7 2.05 -23.18 -5.18
CA SER A 7 1.45 -22.96 -3.87
C SER A 7 1.10 -21.48 -3.69
N GLU A 8 0.29 -21.18 -2.68
CA GLU A 8 -0.02 -19.80 -2.28
C GLU A 8 1.26 -18.98 -2.09
N ASP A 9 2.32 -19.58 -1.55
CA ASP A 9 3.62 -18.92 -1.33
C ASP A 9 4.29 -18.51 -2.65
N TRP A 10 4.24 -19.38 -3.66
CA TRP A 10 4.80 -19.08 -4.97
C TRP A 10 4.06 -17.94 -5.66
N TRP A 11 2.72 -17.92 -5.58
CA TRP A 11 1.94 -16.81 -6.13
C TRP A 11 2.15 -15.50 -5.38
N ALA A 12 2.26 -15.56 -4.04
CA ALA A 12 2.63 -14.39 -3.24
C ALA A 12 3.98 -13.81 -3.65
N LEU A 13 4.98 -14.69 -3.86
CA LEU A 13 6.31 -14.31 -4.34
C LEU A 13 6.24 -13.64 -5.72
N TRP A 14 5.57 -14.27 -6.70
CA TRP A 14 5.49 -13.74 -8.06
C TRP A 14 4.76 -12.40 -8.12
N ILE A 15 3.66 -12.23 -7.39
CA ILE A 15 2.94 -10.96 -7.32
C ILE A 15 3.83 -9.87 -6.69
N GLY A 16 4.50 -10.18 -5.57
CA GLY A 16 5.42 -9.24 -4.93
C GLY A 16 6.58 -8.84 -5.85
N LEU A 17 7.21 -9.81 -6.53
CA LEU A 17 8.28 -9.56 -7.49
C LEU A 17 7.82 -8.77 -8.72
N LEU A 18 6.60 -9.01 -9.20
CA LEU A 18 6.01 -8.23 -10.28
C LEU A 18 5.89 -6.75 -9.89
N VAL A 19 5.28 -6.47 -8.74
CA VAL A 19 5.13 -5.09 -8.25
C VAL A 19 6.50 -4.44 -8.05
N PHE A 20 7.46 -5.18 -7.47
CA PHE A 20 8.82 -4.70 -7.31
C PHE A 20 9.52 -4.40 -8.65
N ALA A 21 9.44 -5.32 -9.62
CA ALA A 21 10.04 -5.13 -10.95
C ALA A 21 9.45 -3.92 -11.69
N LEU A 22 8.13 -3.74 -11.62
CA LEU A 22 7.46 -2.55 -12.17
C LEU A 22 7.94 -1.26 -11.48
N SER A 23 8.20 -1.31 -10.16
CA SER A 23 8.75 -0.17 -9.43
C SER A 23 10.20 0.16 -9.83
N LEU A 24 11.02 -0.83 -10.21
CA LEU A 24 12.41 -0.60 -10.64
C LEU A 24 12.53 0.17 -11.95
N CYS A 25 11.51 0.14 -12.80
CA CYS A 25 11.47 0.94 -14.02
C CYS A 25 11.62 2.45 -13.74
N THR A 26 11.25 2.90 -12.52
CA THR A 26 11.47 4.29 -12.09
C THR A 26 12.95 4.68 -12.08
N LEU A 27 13.86 3.74 -11.79
CA LEU A 27 15.31 3.95 -11.83
C LEU A 27 15.83 4.18 -13.26
N ALA A 28 15.12 3.65 -14.25
CA ALA A 28 15.38 3.88 -15.67
C ALA A 28 14.62 5.10 -16.24
N GLY A 29 13.96 5.89 -15.37
CA GLY A 29 13.19 7.08 -15.74
C GLY A 29 11.76 6.80 -16.21
N ALA A 30 11.31 5.54 -16.20
CA ALA A 30 9.95 5.15 -16.57
C ALA A 30 9.09 4.89 -15.33
N ASP A 31 8.22 5.84 -14.98
CA ASP A 31 7.38 5.75 -13.79
C ASP A 31 6.10 4.94 -14.04
N LEU A 32 6.16 3.61 -13.89
CA LEU A 32 5.05 2.72 -14.24
C LEU A 32 3.98 2.57 -13.14
N LEU A 33 4.26 2.99 -11.91
CA LEU A 33 3.37 2.82 -10.75
C LEU A 33 3.04 4.13 -10.02
N GLY A 34 3.63 5.26 -10.43
CA GLY A 34 3.44 6.57 -9.79
C GLY A 34 2.02 7.14 -9.87
N TRP A 35 1.17 6.59 -10.74
CA TRP A 35 -0.27 6.88 -10.77
C TRP A 35 -1.04 6.24 -9.61
N GLY A 36 -0.42 5.34 -8.84
CA GLY A 36 -1.01 4.75 -7.63
C GLY A 36 -1.40 5.82 -6.62
N VAL A 37 -2.44 5.55 -5.82
CA VAL A 37 -3.00 6.53 -4.88
C VAL A 37 -2.19 6.60 -3.59
N THR A 38 -1.98 7.81 -3.10
CA THR A 38 -1.54 8.10 -1.74
C THR A 38 -2.60 8.94 -1.03
N THR A 39 -2.73 8.72 0.28
CA THR A 39 -3.66 9.46 1.13
C THR A 39 -2.87 10.40 2.02
N GLN A 40 -3.15 11.69 1.92
CA GLN A 40 -2.55 12.73 2.74
C GLN A 40 -3.42 13.05 3.94
N VAL A 41 -2.82 13.54 5.02
CA VAL A 41 -3.59 14.06 6.15
C VAL A 41 -4.47 15.22 5.69
N TRP A 42 -5.77 15.17 5.99
CA TRP A 42 -6.75 16.06 5.36
C TRP A 42 -7.73 16.70 6.35
N LEU A 43 -8.11 17.94 6.05
CA LEU A 43 -9.29 18.62 6.63
C LEU A 43 -10.46 18.66 5.66
N SER A 44 -10.15 18.83 4.37
CA SER A 44 -11.12 18.74 3.29
C SER A 44 -10.89 17.43 2.54
N PRO A 45 -11.92 16.56 2.39
CA PRO A 45 -11.81 15.29 1.68
C PRO A 45 -11.28 15.43 0.24
N ALA A 46 -11.53 16.57 -0.41
CA ALA A 46 -11.05 16.84 -1.77
C ALA A 46 -9.52 16.85 -1.89
N LYS A 47 -8.80 17.11 -0.79
CA LYS A 47 -7.33 17.12 -0.74
C LYS A 47 -6.74 15.83 -0.15
N ALA A 48 -7.58 14.86 0.20
CA ALA A 48 -7.13 13.64 0.83
C ALA A 48 -6.36 12.73 -0.13
N LEU A 49 -6.70 12.77 -1.42
CA LEU A 49 -6.20 11.83 -2.41
C LEU A 49 -5.29 12.52 -3.41
N ALA A 50 -4.13 11.92 -3.65
CA ALA A 50 -3.17 12.34 -4.67
C ALA A 50 -2.49 11.12 -5.30
N PRO A 51 -1.94 11.22 -6.51
CA PRO A 51 -1.02 10.21 -7.03
C PRO A 51 0.29 10.20 -6.24
N VAL A 52 0.92 9.03 -6.14
CA VAL A 52 2.21 8.83 -5.44
C VAL A 52 3.31 9.71 -6.04
N SER A 53 3.33 9.82 -7.37
CA SER A 53 4.34 10.58 -8.11
C SER A 53 3.82 11.91 -8.63
N LYS A 54 4.69 12.92 -8.57
CA LYS A 54 4.44 14.25 -9.13
C LYS A 54 4.34 14.24 -10.66
N ALA A 55 4.92 13.23 -11.33
CA ALA A 55 4.78 13.06 -12.78
C ALA A 55 3.32 12.92 -13.21
N TYR A 56 2.47 12.43 -12.30
CA TYR A 56 1.05 12.23 -12.51
C TYR A 56 0.18 13.31 -11.86
N ALA A 57 0.72 14.48 -11.48
CA ALA A 57 -0.02 15.52 -10.75
C ALA A 57 -1.30 16.02 -11.44
N ALA A 58 -1.41 15.88 -12.77
CA ALA A 58 -2.62 16.20 -13.54
C ALA A 58 -3.76 15.17 -13.36
N LEU A 59 -3.45 13.97 -12.86
CA LEU A 59 -4.42 12.92 -12.61
C LEU A 59 -5.20 13.21 -11.32
N PRO A 60 -6.55 13.26 -11.36
CA PRO A 60 -7.34 13.43 -10.16
C PRO A 60 -7.10 12.31 -9.14
N GLY A 61 -7.02 12.64 -7.85
CA GLY A 61 -6.78 11.64 -6.80
C GLY A 61 -7.80 10.50 -6.76
N VAL A 62 -9.06 10.78 -7.11
CA VAL A 62 -10.11 9.75 -7.24
C VAL A 62 -9.85 8.81 -8.43
N ALA A 63 -9.34 9.35 -9.55
CA ALA A 63 -8.95 8.52 -10.70
C ALA A 63 -7.74 7.65 -10.35
N SER A 64 -6.77 8.20 -9.62
CA SER A 64 -5.64 7.45 -9.06
C SER A 64 -6.11 6.30 -8.14
N LEU A 65 -7.09 6.54 -7.26
CA LEU A 65 -7.70 5.50 -6.43
C LEU A 65 -8.38 4.42 -7.28
N ALA A 66 -9.16 4.81 -8.29
CA ALA A 66 -9.83 3.86 -9.18
C ALA A 66 -8.83 2.99 -9.94
N LEU A 67 -7.76 3.58 -10.48
CA LEU A 67 -6.68 2.82 -11.14
C LEU A 67 -5.98 1.87 -10.17
N THR A 68 -5.69 2.33 -8.94
CA THR A 68 -5.07 1.49 -7.90
C THR A 68 -5.95 0.30 -7.57
N TYR A 69 -7.24 0.54 -7.39
CA TYR A 69 -8.22 -0.51 -7.17
C TYR A 69 -8.26 -1.51 -8.33
N LEU A 70 -8.37 -1.04 -9.58
CA LEU A 70 -8.45 -1.92 -10.75
C LEU A 70 -7.19 -2.76 -10.94
N PHE A 71 -6.02 -2.17 -10.73
CA PHE A 71 -4.74 -2.87 -10.80
C PHE A 71 -4.65 -3.96 -9.73
N LEU A 72 -4.92 -3.60 -8.46
CA LEU A 72 -4.88 -4.57 -7.37
C LEU A 72 -5.94 -5.66 -7.56
N LEU A 73 -7.15 -5.31 -7.99
CA LEU A 73 -8.21 -6.26 -8.30
C LEU A 73 -7.75 -7.25 -9.38
N ALA A 74 -7.14 -6.77 -10.46
CA ALA A 74 -6.69 -7.61 -11.56
C ALA A 74 -5.58 -8.59 -11.12
N ILE A 75 -4.53 -8.10 -10.45
CA ILE A 75 -3.41 -8.96 -10.04
C ILE A 75 -3.84 -9.96 -8.96
N MET A 76 -4.65 -9.52 -7.99
CA MET A 76 -5.08 -10.38 -6.89
C MET A 76 -6.11 -11.40 -7.39
N THR A 77 -7.07 -10.99 -8.22
CA THR A 77 -8.03 -11.95 -8.80
C THR A 77 -7.34 -12.94 -9.74
N GLY A 78 -6.33 -12.50 -10.50
CA GLY A 78 -5.50 -13.39 -11.32
C GLY A 78 -4.75 -14.43 -10.50
N GLY A 79 -4.13 -14.02 -9.39
CA GLY A 79 -3.49 -14.95 -8.45
C GLY A 79 -4.49 -15.92 -7.80
N ALA A 80 -5.67 -15.44 -7.43
CA ALA A 80 -6.73 -16.27 -6.83
C ALA A 80 -7.24 -17.32 -7.83
N ALA A 81 -7.48 -16.91 -9.07
CA ALA A 81 -7.90 -17.81 -10.14
C ALA A 81 -6.84 -18.91 -10.39
N ALA A 82 -5.55 -18.55 -10.37
CA ALA A 82 -4.47 -19.51 -10.55
C ALA A 82 -4.29 -20.48 -9.37
N LEU A 83 -4.74 -20.10 -8.17
CA LEU A 83 -4.85 -20.97 -7.00
C LEU A 83 -6.11 -21.86 -7.00
N GLY A 84 -6.97 -21.73 -8.02
CA GLY A 84 -8.21 -22.49 -8.14
C GLY A 84 -9.34 -21.98 -7.25
N LEU A 85 -9.28 -20.73 -6.80
CA LEU A 85 -10.38 -20.07 -6.08
C LEU A 85 -11.46 -19.58 -7.04
N ASP A 86 -12.67 -19.34 -6.52
CA ASP A 86 -13.73 -18.70 -7.29
C ASP A 86 -13.37 -17.23 -7.52
N ALA A 87 -12.89 -16.93 -8.73
CA ALA A 87 -12.45 -15.59 -9.11
C ALA A 87 -13.55 -14.53 -8.97
N LYS A 88 -14.83 -14.86 -9.21
CA LYS A 88 -15.92 -13.91 -9.10
C LYS A 88 -16.21 -13.58 -7.64
N ARG A 89 -16.27 -14.61 -6.80
CA ARG A 89 -16.49 -14.45 -5.37
C ARG A 89 -15.30 -13.76 -4.70
N PHE A 90 -14.08 -14.12 -5.09
CA PHE A 90 -12.87 -13.44 -4.64
C PHE A 90 -12.87 -11.96 -5.04
N ALA A 91 -13.12 -11.63 -6.31
CA ALA A 91 -13.12 -10.25 -6.79
C ALA A 91 -14.16 -9.39 -6.04
N ALA A 92 -15.35 -9.93 -5.82
CA ALA A 92 -16.39 -9.25 -5.05
C ALA A 92 -15.99 -9.03 -3.59
N GLY A 93 -15.50 -10.08 -2.91
CA GLY A 93 -15.04 -9.99 -1.53
C GLY A 93 -13.84 -9.04 -1.36
N PHE A 94 -12.86 -9.14 -2.25
CA PHE A 94 -11.68 -8.27 -2.28
C PHE A 94 -12.08 -6.81 -2.46
N SER A 95 -13.02 -6.52 -3.36
CA SER A 95 -13.52 -5.17 -3.57
C SER A 95 -14.17 -4.60 -2.31
N VAL A 96 -15.03 -5.37 -1.64
CA VAL A 96 -15.67 -4.95 -0.39
C VAL A 96 -14.63 -4.70 0.70
N ILE A 97 -13.67 -5.62 0.89
CA ILE A 97 -12.60 -5.47 1.90
C ILE A 97 -11.74 -4.25 1.59
N LEU A 98 -11.33 -4.06 0.34
CA LEU A 98 -10.49 -2.95 -0.08
C LEU A 98 -11.18 -1.61 0.17
N TRP A 99 -12.43 -1.45 -0.27
CA TRP A 99 -13.17 -0.20 -0.07
C TRP A 99 -13.46 0.06 1.41
N ALA A 100 -13.86 -0.95 2.18
CA ALA A 100 -14.07 -0.80 3.62
C ALA A 100 -12.77 -0.40 4.34
N SER A 101 -11.66 -1.05 4.00
CA SER A 101 -10.34 -0.75 4.56
C SER A 101 -9.87 0.65 4.16
N TYR A 102 -10.12 1.06 2.90
CA TYR A 102 -9.75 2.37 2.41
C TYR A 102 -10.56 3.49 3.07
N LEU A 103 -11.84 3.27 3.35
CA LEU A 103 -12.66 4.22 4.13
C LEU A 103 -12.14 4.36 5.56
N CYS A 104 -11.72 3.26 6.19
CA CYS A 104 -11.09 3.30 7.51
C CYS A 104 -9.74 4.04 7.46
N TRP A 105 -8.95 3.80 6.43
CA TRP A 105 -7.69 4.51 6.18
C TRP A 105 -7.91 6.00 5.98
N LEU A 106 -8.90 6.38 5.17
CA LEU A 106 -9.28 7.76 4.92
C LEU A 106 -9.73 8.46 6.21
N ALA A 107 -10.57 7.81 7.02
CA ALA A 107 -11.00 8.33 8.31
C ALA A 107 -9.82 8.52 9.29
N GLY A 108 -8.89 7.55 9.33
CA GLY A 108 -7.67 7.64 10.13
C GLY A 108 -6.76 8.81 9.74
N ASN A 109 -6.75 9.18 8.45
CA ASN A 109 -5.98 10.30 7.92
C ASN A 109 -6.68 11.67 8.08
N ASN A 110 -7.83 11.74 8.75
CA ASN A 110 -8.40 13.05 9.09
C ASN A 110 -7.45 13.83 10.01
N ALA A 111 -7.31 15.14 9.81
CA ALA A 111 -6.37 15.97 10.57
C ALA A 111 -6.60 15.94 12.09
N TYR A 112 -7.85 15.83 12.57
CA TYR A 112 -8.12 15.70 14.00
C TYR A 112 -7.64 14.36 14.59
N VAL A 113 -7.45 13.35 13.75
CA VAL A 113 -6.92 12.04 14.16
C VAL A 113 -5.41 11.98 13.96
N ALA A 114 -4.95 12.27 12.75
CA ALA A 114 -3.59 12.02 12.32
C ALA A 114 -2.59 13.16 12.58
N ALA A 115 -3.04 14.43 12.64
CA ALA A 115 -2.07 15.53 12.72
C ALA A 115 -1.27 15.46 14.02
N THR A 116 0.06 15.47 13.91
CA THR A 116 0.96 15.57 15.06
C THR A 116 1.06 17.04 15.51
N PRO A 117 1.50 17.32 16.77
CA PRO A 117 1.53 18.68 17.31
C PRO A 117 2.26 19.70 16.42
N ASP A 118 3.33 19.28 15.74
CA ASP A 118 4.11 20.10 14.80
C ASP A 118 3.36 20.43 13.49
N LYS A 119 2.38 19.61 13.10
CA LYS A 119 1.57 19.81 11.88
C LYS A 119 0.25 20.53 12.15
N ARG A 120 -0.24 20.57 13.39
CA ARG A 120 -1.54 21.19 13.75
C ARG A 120 -1.67 22.63 13.27
N ALA A 121 -0.63 23.44 13.44
CA ALA A 121 -0.63 24.84 13.01
C ALA A 121 -0.81 24.99 11.49
N ALA A 122 -0.21 24.10 10.69
CA ALA A 122 -0.35 24.10 9.23
C ALA A 122 -1.78 23.75 8.77
N PHE A 123 -2.53 23.04 9.60
CA PHE A 123 -3.94 22.71 9.39
C PHE A 123 -4.90 23.72 10.05
N GLY A 124 -4.41 24.65 10.88
CA GLY A 124 -5.26 25.61 11.59
C GLY A 124 -6.18 24.97 12.64
N ILE A 125 -5.79 23.82 13.21
CA ILE A 125 -6.56 23.11 14.24
C ILE A 125 -5.94 23.30 15.64
N GLY A 126 -6.79 23.48 16.66
CA GLY A 126 -6.35 23.66 18.04
C GLY A 126 -6.00 22.37 18.78
N TRP A 127 -6.48 21.22 18.29
CA TRP A 127 -6.25 19.92 18.92
C TRP A 127 -6.28 18.79 17.87
N SER A 128 -5.65 17.67 18.20
CA SER A 128 -5.78 16.40 17.48
C SER A 128 -5.36 15.24 18.40
N LEU A 129 -5.79 14.02 18.07
CA LEU A 129 -5.38 12.79 18.76
C LEU A 129 -3.89 12.47 18.55
N SER A 130 -3.29 12.98 17.46
CA SER A 130 -1.88 12.77 17.11
C SER A 130 -1.47 11.30 16.97
N LEU A 131 -2.38 10.49 16.43
CA LEU A 131 -2.18 9.06 16.19
C LEU A 131 -1.57 8.74 14.83
N THR A 132 -1.21 9.78 14.05
CA THR A 132 -0.76 9.65 12.64
C THR A 132 -1.82 9.01 11.73
N GLY A 133 -1.52 8.89 10.43
CA GLY A 133 -2.42 8.20 9.49
C GLY A 133 -2.63 6.72 9.81
N GLU A 134 -1.73 6.11 10.59
CA GLU A 134 -1.79 4.70 11.00
C GLU A 134 -2.99 4.38 11.90
N ALA A 135 -3.63 5.40 12.48
CA ALA A 135 -4.91 5.25 13.18
C ALA A 135 -5.99 4.57 12.32
N GLY A 136 -5.88 4.65 10.99
CA GLY A 136 -6.74 3.94 10.06
C GLY A 136 -6.74 2.42 10.25
N PHE A 137 -5.61 1.82 10.66
CA PHE A 137 -5.54 0.39 10.97
C PHE A 137 -6.34 0.02 12.21
N ILE A 138 -6.36 0.89 13.22
CA ILE A 138 -7.16 0.71 14.44
C ILE A 138 -8.66 0.76 14.09
N VAL A 139 -9.06 1.73 13.26
CA VAL A 139 -10.44 1.84 12.78
C VAL A 139 -10.83 0.61 11.95
N ALA A 140 -9.93 0.13 11.07
CA ALA A 140 -10.16 -1.06 10.27
C ALA A 140 -10.31 -2.32 11.14
N LEU A 141 -9.51 -2.47 12.19
CA LEU A 141 -9.63 -3.56 13.15
C LEU A 141 -10.98 -3.53 13.86
N ALA A 142 -11.41 -2.37 14.34
CA ALA A 142 -12.71 -2.22 15.00
C ALA A 142 -13.86 -2.54 14.05
N ALA A 143 -13.80 -2.07 12.79
CA ALA A 143 -14.79 -2.37 11.76
C ALA A 143 -14.83 -3.87 11.43
N GLY A 144 -13.67 -4.51 11.27
CA GLY A 144 -13.55 -5.94 11.02
C GLY A 144 -14.12 -6.78 12.16
N LEU A 145 -13.85 -6.40 13.41
CA LEU A 145 -14.41 -7.06 14.60
C LEU A 145 -15.93 -6.90 14.64
N ALA A 146 -16.46 -5.72 14.35
CA ALA A 146 -17.90 -5.48 14.29
C ALA A 146 -18.58 -6.35 13.22
N ILE A 147 -18.01 -6.41 12.00
CA ILE A 147 -18.53 -7.26 10.92
C ILE A 147 -18.45 -8.75 11.32
N GLY A 148 -17.35 -9.18 11.92
CA GLY A 148 -17.16 -10.56 12.37
C GLY A 148 -18.17 -11.02 13.42
N ASN A 149 -18.53 -10.14 14.36
CA ASN A 149 -19.43 -10.48 15.48
C ASN A 149 -20.90 -10.27 15.14
N PHE A 150 -21.25 -9.15 14.49
CA PHE A 150 -22.64 -8.77 14.26
C PHE A 150 -23.17 -9.20 12.89
N LEU A 151 -22.30 -9.48 11.91
CA LEU A 151 -22.67 -9.83 10.54
C LEU A 151 -21.97 -11.13 10.06
N PRO A 152 -22.16 -12.27 10.75
CA PRO A 152 -21.43 -13.52 10.45
C PRO A 152 -21.75 -14.10 9.06
N GLY A 153 -22.88 -13.74 8.46
CA GLY A 153 -23.19 -14.07 7.06
C GLY A 153 -22.26 -13.36 6.07
N VAL A 154 -22.04 -12.06 6.29
CA VAL A 154 -21.11 -11.24 5.49
C VAL A 154 -19.67 -11.74 5.69
N ALA A 155 -19.27 -12.01 6.93
CA ALA A 155 -17.94 -12.54 7.23
C ALA A 155 -17.66 -13.87 6.50
N ARG A 156 -18.64 -14.80 6.47
CA ARG A 156 -18.53 -16.06 5.72
C ARG A 156 -18.49 -15.84 4.21
N TRP A 157 -19.26 -14.89 3.69
CA TRP A 157 -19.24 -14.56 2.27
C TRP A 157 -17.87 -14.02 1.83
N LEU A 158 -17.27 -13.15 2.65
CA LEU A 158 -15.93 -12.56 2.44
C LEU A 158 -14.77 -13.55 2.59
N GLY A 159 -14.98 -14.71 3.22
CA GLY A 159 -13.91 -15.63 3.63
C GLY A 159 -12.97 -16.07 2.50
N GLU A 160 -13.42 -16.05 1.25
CA GLU A 160 -12.57 -16.38 0.10
C GLU A 160 -11.49 -15.32 -0.18
N ALA A 161 -11.80 -14.05 0.09
CA ALA A 161 -10.89 -12.92 -0.03
C ALA A 161 -10.13 -12.61 1.28
N THR A 162 -10.63 -13.06 2.43
CA THR A 162 -9.98 -12.87 3.74
C THR A 162 -8.84 -13.87 3.96
N ARG A 163 -7.75 -13.75 3.21
CA ARG A 163 -6.55 -14.60 3.31
C ARG A 163 -5.34 -13.82 3.85
N PRO A 164 -5.24 -13.62 5.17
CA PRO A 164 -4.19 -12.79 5.76
C PRO A 164 -2.78 -13.26 5.40
N GLU A 165 -2.53 -14.57 5.36
CA GLU A 165 -1.23 -15.12 4.98
C GLU A 165 -0.77 -14.67 3.60
N TRP A 166 -1.67 -14.70 2.61
CA TRP A 166 -1.35 -14.31 1.26
C TRP A 166 -0.94 -12.82 1.17
N TYR A 167 -1.70 -11.92 1.79
CA TYR A 167 -1.38 -10.49 1.82
C TYR A 167 -0.06 -10.20 2.56
N VAL A 168 0.16 -10.87 3.70
CA VAL A 168 1.39 -10.69 4.49
C VAL A 168 2.62 -11.18 3.71
N LYS A 169 2.53 -12.33 3.03
CA LYS A 169 3.63 -12.86 2.20
C LYS A 169 3.98 -11.91 1.06
N ILE A 170 3.00 -11.36 0.34
CA ILE A 170 3.24 -10.35 -0.71
C ILE A 170 3.93 -9.12 -0.09
N ALA A 171 3.43 -8.63 1.04
CA ALA A 171 3.99 -7.46 1.71
C ALA A 171 5.46 -7.67 2.13
N ILE A 172 5.82 -8.87 2.61
CA ILE A 172 7.21 -9.22 2.94
C ILE A 172 8.12 -9.13 1.70
N VAL A 173 7.68 -9.64 0.55
CA VAL A 173 8.47 -9.55 -0.69
C VAL A 173 8.66 -8.10 -1.14
N VAL A 174 7.58 -7.31 -1.13
CA VAL A 174 7.64 -5.88 -1.51
C VAL A 174 8.53 -5.09 -0.53
N LEU A 175 8.40 -5.33 0.77
CA LEU A 175 9.24 -4.71 1.80
C LEU A 175 10.71 -5.11 1.65
N GLY A 176 10.99 -6.38 1.36
CA GLY A 176 12.34 -6.85 1.06
C GLY A 176 12.95 -6.14 -0.15
N GLY A 177 12.17 -5.93 -1.20
CA GLY A 177 12.58 -5.14 -2.36
C GLY A 177 12.89 -3.67 -2.00
N ALA A 178 12.02 -3.03 -1.23
CA ALA A 178 12.22 -1.66 -0.77
C ALA A 178 13.50 -1.51 0.10
N LEU A 179 13.72 -2.44 1.03
CA LEU A 179 14.94 -2.48 1.84
C LEU A 179 16.19 -2.74 0.99
N GLY A 180 16.09 -3.60 -0.02
CA GLY A 180 17.18 -3.85 -0.97
C GLY A 180 17.60 -2.61 -1.74
N VAL A 181 16.63 -1.82 -2.24
CA VAL A 181 16.90 -0.54 -2.92
C VAL A 181 17.53 0.48 -1.97
N GLN A 182 17.01 0.59 -0.74
CA GLN A 182 17.59 1.48 0.28
C GLN A 182 19.03 1.10 0.64
N ALA A 183 19.31 -0.19 0.81
CA ALA A 183 20.66 -0.71 1.08
C ALA A 183 21.62 -0.43 -0.08
N ALA A 184 21.17 -0.63 -1.33
CA ALA A 184 21.96 -0.31 -2.52
C ALA A 184 22.27 1.20 -2.61
N GLY A 185 21.31 2.07 -2.31
CA GLY A 185 21.49 3.52 -2.27
C GLY A 185 22.44 3.99 -1.15
N ALA A 186 22.35 3.39 0.03
CA ALA A 186 23.22 3.70 1.17
C ALA A 186 24.70 3.40 0.89
N ARG A 187 25.00 2.36 0.09
CA ARG A 187 26.37 2.04 -0.33
C ARG A 187 27.01 3.17 -1.13
N GLY A 188 26.26 3.82 -2.03
CA GLY A 188 26.74 4.96 -2.81
C GLY A 188 27.07 6.17 -1.93
N LEU A 189 26.20 6.48 -0.96
CA LEU A 189 26.44 7.52 0.04
C LEU A 189 27.66 7.21 0.89
N ALA A 190 27.82 5.97 1.35
CA ALA A 190 28.97 5.55 2.15
C ALA A 190 30.29 5.70 1.37
N THR A 191 30.36 5.26 0.11
CA THR A 191 31.55 5.46 -0.73
C THR A 191 31.85 6.94 -0.97
N ALA A 192 30.83 7.76 -1.23
CA ALA A 192 31.00 9.20 -1.43
C ALA A 192 31.51 9.93 -0.16
N VAL A 193 31.01 9.55 1.01
CA VAL A 193 31.45 10.09 2.31
C VAL A 193 32.88 9.67 2.61
N LEU A 194 33.25 8.40 2.37
CA LEU A 194 34.62 7.91 2.55
C LEU A 194 35.61 8.62 1.62
N PHE A 195 35.25 8.81 0.35
CA PHE A 195 36.11 9.49 -0.62
C PHE A 195 36.27 10.98 -0.31
N ARG A 196 35.18 11.65 0.12
CA ARG A 196 35.25 13.04 0.59
C ARG A 196 36.03 13.18 1.88
N GLY A 197 35.87 12.25 2.82
CA GLY A 197 36.65 12.20 4.06
C GLY A 197 38.14 12.00 3.77
N PHE A 198 38.47 11.12 2.82
CA PHE A 198 39.85 10.93 2.37
C PHE A 198 40.41 12.18 1.66
N ALA A 199 39.65 12.79 0.76
CA ALA A 199 40.06 14.03 0.08
C ALA A 199 40.33 15.17 1.06
N ALA A 200 39.48 15.33 2.09
CA ALA A 200 39.65 16.34 3.14
C ALA A 200 40.82 16.07 4.10
N ILE A 201 41.42 14.88 4.09
CA ILE A 201 42.65 14.56 4.84
C ILE A 201 43.90 14.92 4.01
N VAL A 202 43.78 14.98 2.68
CA VAL A 202 44.89 15.21 1.75
C VAL A 202 45.04 16.68 1.34
N GLU A 203 43.96 17.47 1.39
CA GLU A 203 43.98 18.95 1.33
C GLU A 203 44.42 19.58 2.66
#